data_AF-A0AAN5H0G8-F1
#
_entry.id   AF-A0AAN5H0G8-F1
#
_cell.length_a   1.000
_cell.length_b   1.000
_cell.length_c   1.000
_cell.angle_alpha   90.00
_cell.angle_beta   90.00
_cell.angle_gamma   90.00
#
_symmetry.space_group_name_H-M   'P 1'
#
loop_
_entity.id
_entity.type
_entity.pdbx_description
1 polymer ?
#
loop_
_entity_poly.entity_id
_entity_poly.type
_entity_poly.pdbx_seq_one_letter_code
_entity_poly.pdbx_strand_id
1 'polypeptide(L)' 'CVGKDEARQQISGYILNYYNSVRPHHYNGGLTPEESENRYRFYCKTVANIT' A
#
# COMPACT_ATOMS: atom_id res chain seq x y z
N CYS A 1 3.96 -26.10 -5.28
CA CYS A 1 5.21 -26.41 -6.02
C CYS A 1 6.09 -25.17 -5.97
N VAL A 2 7.38 -25.34 -5.72
CA VAL A 2 8.35 -24.28 -5.39
C VAL A 2 8.27 -23.06 -6.33
N GLY A 3 8.08 -23.29 -7.64
CA GLY A 3 7.99 -22.19 -8.62
C GLY A 3 6.77 -21.26 -8.47
N LYS A 4 5.64 -21.72 -7.91
CA LYS A 4 4.49 -20.84 -7.67
C LYS A 4 4.74 -19.90 -6.50
N ASP A 5 5.41 -20.38 -5.46
CA ASP A 5 5.68 -19.59 -4.25
C ASP A 5 6.79 -18.55 -4.53
N GLU A 6 7.80 -18.93 -5.31
CA GLU A 6 8.83 -18.01 -5.79
C GLU A 6 8.25 -16.90 -6.67
N ALA A 7 7.39 -17.26 -7.64
CA ALA A 7 6.73 -16.27 -8.50
C ALA A 7 5.91 -15.26 -7.68
N ARG A 8 5.21 -15.73 -6.63
CA ARG A 8 4.46 -14.84 -5.72
C ARG A 8 5.39 -13.88 -4.97
N GLN A 9 6.52 -14.36 -4.47
CA GLN A 9 7.49 -13.51 -3.78
C GLN A 9 8.09 -12.46 -4.71
N GLN A 10 8.46 -12.84 -5.93
CA GLN A 10 9.00 -11.90 -6.92
C GLN A 10 7.98 -10.81 -7.30
N ILE A 11 6.73 -11.19 -7.55
CA ILE A 11 5.65 -10.24 -7.85
C ILE A 11 5.42 -9.29 -6.67
N SER A 12 5.34 -9.82 -5.44
CA SER A 12 5.19 -8.99 -4.24
C SER A 12 6.37 -8.01 -4.08
N GLY A 13 7.60 -8.47 -4.29
CA GLY A 13 8.79 -7.61 -4.22
C GLY A 13 8.79 -6.52 -5.29
N TYR A 14 8.37 -6.83 -6.52
CA TYR A 14 8.22 -5.86 -7.59
C TYR A 14 7.19 -4.78 -7.22
N ILE A 15 6.03 -5.16 -6.70
CA ILE A 15 4.97 -4.21 -6.32
C ILE A 15 5.43 -3.32 -5.15
N LEU A 16 5.94 -3.93 -4.08
CA LEU A 16 6.27 -3.22 -2.85
C LEU A 16 7.48 -2.29 -2.99
N ASN A 17 8.53 -2.73 -3.70
CA ASN A 17 9.80 -2.00 -3.75
C ASN A 17 9.90 -1.09 -4.99
N TYR A 18 9.70 -1.66 -6.18
CA TYR A 18 9.90 -0.92 -7.43
C TYR A 18 8.66 -0.09 -7.79
N TYR A 19 7.52 -0.74 -7.98
CA TYR A 19 6.32 -0.08 -8.49
C TYR A 19 5.86 1.07 -7.58
N ASN A 20 5.88 0.87 -6.26
CA ASN A 20 5.50 1.91 -5.31
C ASN A 20 6.46 3.12 -5.28
N SER A 21 7.76 2.93 -5.53
CA SER A 21 8.73 4.04 -5.51
C SER A 21 8.71 4.87 -6.79
N VAL A 22 8.37 4.27 -7.94
CA VAL A 22 8.34 4.98 -9.22
C VAL A 22 6.99 5.59 -9.55
N ARG A 23 5.89 5.16 -8.90
CA ARG A 23 4.56 5.68 -9.23
C ARG A 23 4.35 7.08 -8.66
N PRO A 24 3.99 8.06 -9.50
CA PRO A 24 3.50 9.34 -9.02
C PRO A 24 2.12 9.15 -8.37
N HIS A 25 2.04 9.31 -7.05
CA HIS A 25 0.82 9.05 -6.28
C HIS A 25 -0.14 10.25 -6.26
N HIS A 26 -0.50 10.78 -7.43
CA HIS A 26 -1.35 11.98 -7.54
C HIS A 26 -2.69 11.82 -6.81
N TYR A 27 -3.31 10.64 -6.90
CA TYR A 27 -4.59 10.36 -6.23
C TYR A 27 -4.48 10.23 -4.71
N ASN A 28 -3.31 9.88 -4.18
CA ASN A 28 -3.07 9.80 -2.74
C ASN A 28 -2.58 11.13 -2.16
N GLY A 29 -2.52 12.19 -2.96
CA GLY A 29 -1.94 13.48 -2.55
C GLY A 29 -0.42 13.44 -2.43
N GLY A 30 0.25 12.64 -3.26
CA GLY A 30 1.71 12.47 -3.25
C GLY A 30 2.24 11.46 -2.24
N LEU A 31 1.37 10.88 -1.41
CA LEU A 31 1.74 9.85 -0.44
C LEU A 31 1.91 8.48 -1.08
N THR A 32 2.86 7.69 -0.58
CA THR A 32 2.96 6.27 -0.94
C THR A 32 1.66 5.52 -0.55
N PRO A 33 1.39 4.36 -1.15
CA PRO A 33 0.17 3.61 -0.86
C PRO A 33 0.07 3.22 0.61
N GLU A 34 1.19 2.86 1.24
CA GLU A 34 1.26 2.55 2.67
C GLU A 34 0.91 3.77 3.54
N GLU A 35 1.50 4.93 3.25
CA GLU A 35 1.19 6.16 3.97
C GLU A 35 -0.28 6.58 3.81
N SER A 36 -0.84 6.41 2.61
CA SER A 36 -2.26 6.69 2.35
C SER A 36 -3.19 5.75 3.11
N GLU A 37 -2.86 4.45 3.17
CA GLU A 37 -3.58 3.44 3.96
C GLU A 37 -3.51 3.74 5.46
N ASN A 38 -2.33 4.09 5.98
CA ASN A 38 -2.13 4.49 7.37
C ASN A 38 -2.94 5.74 7.72
N ARG A 39 -2.92 6.75 6.84
CA ARG A 39 -3.73 7.96 6.96
C ARG A 39 -5.23 7.62 6.98
N TYR A 40 -5.70 6.78 6.06
CA TYR A 40 -7.08 6.31 6.02
C TYR A 40 -7.48 5.63 7.34
N ARG A 41 -6.68 4.67 7.82
CA ARG A 41 -6.95 3.95 9.07
C ARG A 41 -7.00 4.87 10.29
N PHE A 42 -6.11 5.85 10.36
CA PHE A 42 -6.09 6.82 11.45
C PHE A 42 -7.38 7.65 11.49
N TYR A 43 -7.75 8.28 10.37
CA TYR A 43 -8.94 9.14 10.31
C TYR A 43 -10.25 8.37 10.33
N CYS A 44 -10.33 7.18 9.71
CA CYS A 44 -11.55 6.36 9.70
C CYS A 44 -11.93 5.84 11.09
N LYS A 45 -10.97 5.61 11.99
CA LYS A 45 -11.27 5.28 13.39
C LYS A 45 -11.82 6.48 14.16
N THR A 46 -11.37 7.69 13.85
CA THR A 46 -11.87 8.91 14.49
C THR A 46 -13.33 9.18 14.15
N VAL A 47 -13.73 8.99 12.88
CA VAL A 47 -15.12 9.24 12.44
C VAL A 47 -16.11 8.18 12.91
N ALA A 48 -15.66 6.95 13.21
CA ALA A 48 -16.52 5.89 13.74
C ALA A 48 -16.75 5.98 15.26
N ASN A 49 -16.03 6.87 15.96
CA ASN A 49 -16.17 7.08 17.40
C ASN A 49 -17.12 8.24 17.71
N ILE A 50 -18.38 8.11 17.30
CA ILE A 50 -19.47 9.00 17.72
C ILE A 50 -19.96 8.46 19.07
N THR A 51 -19.59 9.13 20.16
CA THR A 51 -20.14 8.88 21.50
C THR A 51 -21.52 9.50 21.64
#